data_AF-A0AAV2SKB1-F1
#
_entry.id   AF-A0AAV2SKB1-F1
#
_cell.length_a   1.000
_cell.length_b   1.000
_cell.length_c   1.000
_cell.angle_alpha   90.00
_cell.angle_beta   90.00
_cell.angle_gamma   90.00
#
_symmetry.space_group_name_H-M   'P 1'
#
loop_
_entity.id
_entity.type
_entity.pdbx_description
1 polymer ?
#
loop_
_entity_poly.entity_id
_entity_poly.type
_entity_poly.pdbx_seq_one_letter_code
_entity_poly.pdbx_strand_id
1 'polypeptide(L)'
;GRTNKPFQTRMKEHQNNIVKKTQASALVRHIESHPGHEFDFDNASLIWKSNNKLETQILESACINTLPSCNVSQGDVYVGSTLSSVIVKIANLQDRTKARHNRNQQRPPQLYIPAPAIPQHTPILQPSPPHPSSQPSLQSSQPTPATPSPQSTPSRSA
;
A
#
# COMPACT_ATOMS: atom_id res chain seq x y z
N GLY A 1 -10.74 0.52 -1.22
CA GLY A 1 -10.46 0.68 -2.66
C GLY A 1 -11.52 -0.02 -3.49
N ARG A 2 -11.75 0.49 -4.70
CA ARG A 2 -12.69 -0.05 -5.69
C ARG A 2 -12.12 -1.29 -6.39
N THR A 3 -13.01 -2.18 -6.81
CA THR A 3 -12.66 -3.35 -7.63
C THR A 3 -13.78 -3.64 -8.61
N ASN A 4 -13.42 -4.02 -9.84
CA ASN A 4 -14.36 -4.55 -10.83
C ASN A 4 -14.42 -6.09 -10.80
N LYS A 5 -13.70 -6.72 -9.87
CA LYS A 5 -13.67 -8.17 -9.66
C LYS A 5 -14.53 -8.56 -8.47
N PRO A 6 -14.97 -9.83 -8.37
CA PRO A 6 -15.63 -10.33 -7.16
C PRO A 6 -14.81 -10.02 -5.91
N PHE A 7 -15.50 -9.66 -4.82
CA PHE A 7 -14.88 -9.26 -3.56
C PHE A 7 -13.86 -10.29 -3.07
N GLN A 8 -14.22 -11.57 -3.08
CA GLN A 8 -13.34 -12.67 -2.64
C GLN A 8 -12.06 -12.78 -3.47
N THR A 9 -12.17 -12.61 -4.79
CA THR A 9 -11.00 -12.57 -5.67
C THR A 9 -10.09 -11.41 -5.30
N ARG A 10 -10.65 -10.23 -5.03
CA ARG A 10 -9.87 -9.06 -4.63
C ARG A 10 -9.19 -9.24 -3.27
N MET A 11 -9.84 -9.87 -2.30
CA MET A 11 -9.23 -10.16 -1.00
C MET A 11 -8.04 -11.12 -1.14
N LYS A 12 -8.20 -12.18 -1.95
CA LYS A 12 -7.09 -13.10 -2.27
C LYS A 12 -5.91 -12.40 -2.94
N GLU A 13 -6.18 -11.50 -3.89
CA GLU A 13 -5.13 -10.68 -4.51
C GLU A 13 -4.39 -9.81 -3.48
N HIS A 14 -5.11 -9.17 -2.58
CA HIS A 14 -4.50 -8.38 -1.51
C HIS A 14 -3.64 -9.25 -0.58
N GLN A 15 -4.13 -10.41 -0.15
CA GLN A 15 -3.36 -11.37 0.65
C GLN A 15 -2.07 -11.78 -0.06
N ASN A 16 -2.18 -12.16 -1.34
CA ASN A 16 -1.03 -12.58 -2.15
C ASN A 16 -0.01 -11.46 -2.31
N ASN A 17 -0.46 -10.22 -2.50
CA ASN A 17 0.44 -9.06 -2.62
C ASN A 17 1.19 -8.80 -1.31
N ILE A 18 0.55 -8.98 -0.16
CA ILE A 18 1.21 -8.86 1.16
C ILE A 18 2.27 -9.95 1.31
N VAL A 19 1.93 -11.21 1.05
CA VAL A 19 2.89 -12.34 1.13
C VAL A 19 4.09 -12.12 0.20
N LYS A 20 3.85 -11.63 -1.02
CA LYS A 20 4.90 -11.35 -2.01
C LYS A 20 5.57 -9.99 -1.86
N LYS A 21 5.18 -9.18 -0.88
CA LYS A 21 5.65 -7.79 -0.69
C LYS A 21 5.63 -6.96 -1.97
N THR A 22 4.53 -7.05 -2.71
CA THR A 22 4.39 -6.39 -4.02
C THR A 22 4.21 -4.88 -3.86
N GLN A 23 5.25 -4.11 -4.17
CA GLN A 23 5.31 -2.64 -4.01
C GLN A 23 4.30 -1.86 -4.85
N ALA A 24 3.77 -2.45 -5.92
CA ALA A 24 2.68 -1.84 -6.69
C ALA A 24 1.37 -1.75 -5.87
N SER A 25 1.23 -2.51 -4.79
CA SER A 25 0.05 -2.45 -3.93
C SER A 25 0.17 -1.32 -2.92
N ALA A 26 -0.77 -0.37 -2.97
CA ALA A 26 -0.88 0.70 -1.98
C ALA A 26 -1.01 0.16 -0.54
N LEU A 27 -1.66 -1.00 -0.37
CA LEU A 27 -1.80 -1.66 0.93
C LEU A 27 -0.46 -2.13 1.49
N VAL A 28 0.38 -2.75 0.65
CA VAL A 28 1.71 -3.22 1.05
C VAL A 28 2.59 -2.04 1.44
N ARG A 29 2.60 -1.00 0.59
CA ARG A 29 3.34 0.24 0.88
C ARG A 29 2.92 0.89 2.19
N HIS A 30 1.62 0.90 2.50
CA HIS A 30 1.10 1.42 3.77
C HIS A 30 1.64 0.63 4.97
N ILE A 31 1.56 -0.70 4.92
CA ILE A 31 2.01 -1.58 6.02
C ILE A 31 3.52 -1.41 6.26
N GLU A 32 4.31 -1.34 5.19
CA GLU A 32 5.76 -1.18 5.31
C GLU A 32 6.17 0.21 5.83
N SER A 33 5.46 1.27 5.43
CA SER A 33 5.72 2.63 5.92
C SER A 33 5.18 2.92 7.32
N HIS A 34 4.28 2.08 7.83
CA HIS A 34 3.65 2.26 9.15
C HIS A 34 3.76 0.96 9.97
N PRO A 35 4.92 0.71 10.62
CA PRO A 35 5.14 -0.50 11.41
C PRO A 35 4.03 -0.73 12.45
N GLY A 36 3.51 -1.95 12.51
CA GLY A 36 2.40 -2.32 13.41
C GLY A 36 1.00 -2.08 12.85
N HIS A 37 0.85 -1.41 11.70
CA HIS A 37 -0.42 -1.38 10.98
C HIS A 37 -0.62 -2.65 10.16
N GLU A 38 -1.80 -3.25 10.27
CA GLU A 38 -2.18 -4.45 9.52
C GLU A 38 -3.55 -4.26 8.87
N PHE A 39 -3.78 -5.01 7.80
CA PHE A 39 -5.10 -5.10 7.18
C PHE A 39 -5.88 -6.26 7.79
N ASP A 40 -7.02 -5.93 8.39
CA ASP A 40 -7.94 -6.90 8.95
C ASP A 40 -8.88 -7.44 7.86
N PHE A 41 -8.48 -8.60 7.31
CA PHE A 41 -9.21 -9.31 6.25
C PHE A 41 -10.53 -9.90 6.73
N ASP A 42 -10.63 -10.29 8.01
CA ASP A 42 -11.82 -10.95 8.56
C ASP A 42 -13.02 -9.99 8.64
N ASN A 43 -12.74 -8.73 8.95
CA ASN A 43 -13.77 -7.68 8.99
C ASN A 43 -13.81 -6.85 7.70
N ALA A 44 -13.10 -7.25 6.65
CA ALA A 44 -13.23 -6.63 5.34
C ALA A 44 -14.62 -6.95 4.75
N SER A 45 -15.32 -5.95 4.24
CA SER A 45 -16.66 -6.13 3.68
C SER A 45 -16.88 -5.27 2.45
N LEU A 46 -17.82 -5.71 1.60
CA LEU A 46 -18.27 -4.93 0.45
C LEU A 46 -19.23 -3.83 0.95
N ILE A 47 -18.81 -2.58 0.81
CA ILE A 47 -19.59 -1.42 1.26
C ILE A 47 -20.67 -0.99 0.27
N TRP A 48 -20.42 -1.19 -1.02
CA TRP A 48 -21.32 -0.77 -2.09
C TRP A 48 -21.09 -1.61 -3.34
N LYS A 49 -22.16 -1.97 -4.03
CA LYS A 49 -22.14 -2.75 -5.27
C LYS A 49 -22.96 -2.01 -6.32
N SER A 50 -22.32 -1.62 -7.41
CA SER A 50 -22.99 -1.05 -8.57
C SER A 50 -22.31 -1.54 -9.85
N ASN A 51 -23.09 -1.64 -10.92
CA ASN A 51 -22.59 -1.88 -12.28
C ASN A 51 -22.23 -0.56 -12.99
N ASN A 52 -22.60 0.59 -12.40
CA ASN A 52 -22.27 1.89 -12.95
C ASN A 52 -20.85 2.32 -12.51
N LYS A 53 -19.94 2.39 -13.48
CA LYS A 53 -18.55 2.77 -13.24
C LYS A 53 -18.44 4.15 -12.58
N LEU A 54 -19.17 5.15 -13.08
CA LEU A 54 -19.10 6.51 -12.56
C LEU A 54 -19.55 6.58 -11.10
N GLU A 55 -20.62 5.87 -10.76
CA GLU A 55 -21.13 5.77 -9.38
C GLU A 55 -20.05 5.20 -8.44
N THR A 56 -19.40 4.10 -8.84
CA THR A 56 -18.34 3.50 -8.03
C THR A 56 -17.11 4.40 -7.90
N GLN A 57 -16.79 5.20 -8.93
CA GLN A 57 -15.69 6.17 -8.89
C GLN A 57 -16.02 7.35 -7.97
N ILE A 58 -17.24 7.91 -8.05
CA ILE A 58 -17.71 8.98 -7.17
C ILE A 58 -17.67 8.51 -5.70
N LEU A 59 -18.15 7.30 -5.43
CA LEU A 59 -18.14 6.75 -4.08
C LEU A 59 -16.72 6.51 -3.57
N GLU A 60 -15.82 5.97 -4.40
CA GLU A 60 -14.42 5.77 -4.02
C GLU A 60 -13.74 7.10 -3.69
N SER A 61 -13.87 8.11 -4.56
CA SER A 61 -13.33 9.46 -4.31
C SER A 61 -13.89 10.06 -3.02
N ALA A 62 -15.20 9.94 -2.78
CA ALA A 62 -15.82 10.42 -1.55
C ALA A 62 -15.27 9.72 -0.30
N CYS A 63 -15.04 8.40 -0.36
CA CYS A 63 -14.44 7.64 0.74
C CYS A 63 -12.99 8.04 0.99
N ILE A 64 -12.19 8.24 -0.07
CA ILE A 64 -10.79 8.69 0.05
C ILE A 64 -10.71 10.06 0.73
N ASN A 65 -11.63 10.96 0.39
CA ASN A 65 -11.64 12.33 0.92
C ASN A 65 -12.12 12.44 2.38
N THR A 66 -12.84 11.45 2.89
CA THR A 66 -13.53 11.55 4.20
C THR A 66 -13.08 10.52 5.22
N LEU A 67 -12.57 9.37 4.79
CA LEU A 67 -12.19 8.27 5.68
C LEU A 67 -10.66 8.06 5.64
N PRO A 68 -10.06 7.55 6.73
CA PRO A 68 -8.69 7.06 6.68
C PRO A 68 -8.53 6.04 5.55
N SER A 69 -7.59 6.30 4.64
CA SER A 69 -7.44 5.54 3.41
C SER A 69 -5.97 5.25 3.14
N CYS A 70 -5.68 4.04 2.68
CA CYS A 70 -4.36 3.65 2.19
C CYS A 70 -4.18 3.99 0.71
N ASN A 71 -5.18 4.58 0.04
CA ASN A 71 -5.07 4.95 -1.36
C ASN A 71 -3.99 6.02 -1.56
N VAL A 72 -3.14 5.85 -2.57
CA VAL A 72 -2.05 6.77 -2.90
C VAL A 72 -2.47 7.95 -3.80
N SER A 73 -3.70 7.94 -4.29
CA SER A 73 -4.25 8.97 -5.19
C SER A 73 -5.64 9.41 -4.74
N GLN A 74 -6.09 10.59 -5.20
CA GLN A 74 -7.36 11.23 -4.81
C GLN A 74 -8.62 10.61 -5.47
N GLY A 75 -8.49 9.46 -6.13
CA GLY A 75 -9.56 8.83 -6.90
C GLY A 75 -9.63 9.33 -8.35
N ASP A 76 -10.47 8.69 -9.16
CA ASP A 76 -10.58 8.94 -10.61
C ASP A 76 -11.44 10.19 -10.94
N VAL A 77 -12.27 10.64 -9.99
CA VAL A 77 -13.22 11.76 -10.18
C VAL A 77 -13.04 12.76 -9.04
N TYR A 78 -13.04 14.04 -9.36
CA TYR A 78 -13.01 15.09 -8.36
C TYR A 78 -14.37 15.20 -7.65
N VAL A 79 -14.38 15.10 -6.33
CA VAL A 79 -15.56 15.26 -5.49
C VAL A 79 -15.21 16.23 -4.37
N GLY A 80 -15.94 17.35 -4.26
CA GLY A 80 -15.74 18.32 -3.19
C GLY A 80 -15.99 17.71 -1.80
N SER A 81 -15.44 18.32 -0.75
CA SER A 81 -15.53 17.82 0.63
C SER A 81 -16.97 17.72 1.15
N THR A 82 -17.81 18.72 0.86
CA THR A 82 -19.24 18.73 1.22
C THR A 82 -19.98 17.57 0.58
N LEU A 83 -19.81 17.39 -0.74
CA LEU A 83 -20.46 16.32 -1.47
C LEU A 83 -19.95 14.94 -1.02
N SER A 84 -18.65 14.81 -0.76
CA SER A 84 -18.06 13.58 -0.21
C SER A 84 -18.71 13.20 1.12
N SER A 85 -18.91 14.17 2.01
CA SER A 85 -19.56 13.95 3.31
C SER A 85 -20.99 13.48 3.19
N VAL A 86 -21.76 14.07 2.25
CA VAL A 86 -23.14 13.65 1.96
C VAL A 86 -23.18 12.23 1.41
N ILE A 87 -22.31 11.91 0.44
CA ILE A 87 -22.23 10.58 -0.17
C ILE A 87 -21.92 9.51 0.88
N VAL A 88 -20.93 9.74 1.73
CA VAL A 88 -20.50 8.78 2.77
C VAL A 88 -21.59 8.58 3.83
N LYS A 89 -22.39 9.62 4.12
CA LYS A 89 -23.59 9.50 4.97
C LYS A 89 -24.69 8.69 4.30
N ILE A 90 -25.01 8.96 3.03
CA ILE A 90 -26.03 8.22 2.28
C ILE A 90 -25.67 6.74 2.16
N ALA A 91 -24.39 6.44 1.94
CA ALA A 91 -23.88 5.07 1.91
C ALA A 91 -23.77 4.41 3.30
N ASN A 92 -24.19 5.10 4.37
CA ASN A 92 -24.17 4.63 5.75
C ASN A 92 -22.77 4.17 6.23
N LEU A 93 -21.73 4.94 5.88
CA LEU A 93 -20.33 4.60 6.16
C LEU A 93 -19.74 5.36 7.36
N GLN A 94 -20.37 6.43 7.83
CA GLN A 94 -19.87 7.22 8.96
C GLN A 94 -19.92 6.48 10.31
N ASP A 95 -20.98 5.72 10.58
CA ASP A 95 -21.12 5.04 11.87
C ASP A 95 -20.21 3.80 11.98
N ARG A 96 -19.89 3.20 10.82
CA ARG A 96 -19.01 2.04 10.72
C ARG A 96 -17.57 2.35 11.11
N THR A 97 -17.08 3.56 10.86
CA THR A 97 -15.71 3.96 11.22
C THR A 97 -15.56 4.26 12.71
N LYS A 98 -16.56 4.90 13.34
CA LYS A 98 -16.55 5.19 14.78
C LYS A 98 -16.60 3.93 15.63
N ALA A 99 -17.47 2.97 15.28
CA ALA A 99 -17.58 1.70 16.01
C ALA A 99 -16.28 0.87 15.98
N ARG A 100 -15.52 0.95 14.88
CA ARG A 100 -14.30 0.14 14.69
C ARG A 100 -13.07 0.73 15.38
N HIS A 101 -12.99 2.06 15.51
CA HIS A 101 -11.90 2.71 16.24
C HIS A 101 -11.86 2.32 17.72
N ASN A 102 -13.01 2.25 18.39
CA ASN A 102 -13.09 1.81 19.78
C ASN A 102 -12.67 0.35 19.99
N ARG A 103 -12.94 -0.52 19.01
CA ARG A 103 -12.59 -1.95 19.11
C ARG A 103 -11.08 -2.20 19.01
N ASN A 104 -10.37 -1.42 18.20
CA ASN A 104 -8.92 -1.57 18.03
C ASN A 104 -8.11 -1.01 19.20
N GLN A 105 -8.65 -0.07 19.99
CA GLN A 105 -7.98 0.41 21.21
C GLN A 105 -8.06 -0.58 22.39
N GLN A 106 -8.88 -1.63 22.31
CA GLN A 106 -9.02 -2.63 23.37
C GLN A 106 -8.08 -3.85 23.23
N ARG A 107 -7.17 -3.88 22.25
CA ARG A 107 -6.11 -4.91 22.27
C ARG A 107 -5.10 -4.53 23.36
N PRO A 108 -4.95 -5.33 24.44
CA PRO A 108 -3.93 -5.07 25.43
C PRO A 108 -2.55 -5.10 24.74
N PRO A 109 -1.60 -4.23 25.14
CA PRO A 109 -0.25 -4.29 24.63
C PRO A 109 0.30 -5.70 24.92
N GLN A 110 0.70 -6.40 23.86
CA GLN A 110 1.39 -7.68 23.99
C GLN A 110 2.68 -7.41 24.77
N LEU A 111 2.72 -7.86 26.02
CA LEU A 111 3.93 -7.86 26.83
C LEU A 111 5.01 -8.60 26.06
N TYR A 112 6.07 -7.88 25.71
CA TYR A 112 7.26 -8.44 25.10
C TYR A 112 7.80 -9.54 26.01
N ILE A 113 7.67 -10.80 25.59
CA ILE A 113 8.33 -11.93 26.23
C ILE A 113 9.70 -12.05 25.56
N PRO A 114 10.81 -11.69 26.23
CA PRO A 114 12.14 -11.91 25.69
C PRO A 114 12.35 -13.41 25.47
N ALA A 115 12.78 -13.77 24.26
CA ALA A 115 13.12 -15.14 23.91
C ALA A 115 14.26 -15.66 24.81
N PRO A 116 14.22 -16.91 25.29
CA PRO A 116 15.33 -17.49 26.04
C PRO A 116 16.57 -17.57 25.15
N ALA A 117 17.67 -16.98 25.62
CA ALA A 117 18.96 -17.01 24.96
C ALA A 117 19.45 -18.45 24.82
N ILE A 118 19.63 -18.90 23.58
CA ILE A 118 20.25 -20.19 23.27
C ILE A 118 21.77 -20.04 23.51
N PRO A 119 22.42 -20.92 24.31
CA PRO A 119 23.86 -20.86 24.53
C PRO A 119 24.63 -21.04 23.21
N GLN A 120 25.46 -20.05 22.87
CA GLN A 120 26.39 -20.13 21.76
C GLN A 120 27.55 -21.05 22.14
N HIS A 121 27.67 -22.20 21.48
CA HIS A 121 28.91 -22.98 21.48
C HIS A 121 29.97 -22.23 20.67
N THR A 122 31.10 -21.96 21.31
CA THR A 122 32.30 -21.36 20.73
C THR A 122 32.97 -22.30 19.73
N PRO A 123 33.28 -21.86 18.49
CA PRO A 123 34.19 -22.58 17.63
C PRO A 123 35.64 -22.31 18.05
N ILE A 124 36.40 -23.40 18.19
CA ILE A 124 37.83 -23.45 18.43
C ILE A 124 38.63 -22.70 17.34
N LEU A 125 39.62 -21.94 17.79
CA LEU A 125 40.63 -21.23 16.99
C LEU A 125 41.43 -22.19 16.10
N GLN A 126 41.51 -21.92 14.81
CA GLN A 126 42.46 -22.55 13.90
C GLN A 126 43.29 -21.45 13.20
N PRO A 127 44.65 -21.52 13.23
CA PRO A 127 45.51 -20.48 12.70
C PRO A 127 45.68 -20.56 11.17
N SER A 128 45.82 -19.36 10.59
CA SER A 128 45.95 -19.02 9.17
C SER A 128 47.27 -19.44 8.51
N PRO A 129 47.30 -19.54 7.17
CA PRO A 129 48.48 -19.17 6.38
C PRO A 129 48.24 -17.99 5.41
N PRO A 130 49.30 -17.39 4.84
CA PRO A 130 49.32 -16.00 4.40
C PRO A 130 48.96 -15.75 2.91
N HIS A 131 48.52 -14.50 2.68
CA HIS A 131 48.56 -13.61 1.49
C HIS A 131 49.32 -14.08 0.23
N PRO A 132 48.90 -13.65 -0.99
CA PRO A 132 49.26 -12.30 -1.43
C PRO A 132 48.22 -11.51 -2.23
N SER A 133 48.47 -10.20 -2.19
CA SER A 133 47.78 -9.06 -2.81
C SER A 133 47.67 -9.13 -4.32
N SER A 134 46.56 -8.61 -4.86
CA SER A 134 46.51 -7.91 -6.15
C SER A 134 45.21 -7.08 -6.26
N GLN A 135 45.30 -5.79 -5.94
CA GLN A 135 44.56 -4.71 -6.61
C GLN A 135 45.24 -4.48 -7.99
N PRO A 136 44.63 -3.81 -9.01
CA PRO A 136 43.84 -2.59 -8.83
C PRO A 136 42.70 -2.29 -9.85
N SER A 137 42.00 -1.18 -9.56
CA SER A 137 41.46 -0.16 -10.49
C SER A 137 40.13 -0.34 -11.25
N LEU A 138 39.16 0.46 -10.79
CA LEU A 138 38.43 1.51 -11.53
C LEU A 138 37.82 1.17 -12.91
N GLN A 139 36.48 1.19 -12.99
CA GLN A 139 35.85 2.07 -13.98
C GLN A 139 34.41 2.46 -13.61
N SER A 140 34.26 3.77 -13.41
CA SER A 140 33.01 4.50 -13.35
C SER A 140 32.53 4.73 -14.79
N SER A 141 31.25 4.53 -15.07
CA SER A 141 30.60 5.10 -16.27
C SER A 141 29.13 5.35 -15.98
N GLN A 142 28.79 6.62 -16.18
CA GLN A 142 27.61 7.37 -15.78
C GLN A 142 26.46 7.19 -16.78
N PRO A 143 25.20 7.41 -16.37
CA PRO A 143 24.03 7.33 -17.26
C PRO A 143 23.89 8.59 -18.12
N THR A 144 23.56 8.42 -19.41
CA THR A 144 23.09 9.50 -20.28
C THR A 144 21.55 9.54 -20.35
N PRO A 145 20.96 10.75 -20.35
CA PRO A 145 19.51 10.96 -20.27
C PRO A 145 18.78 10.85 -21.62
N ALA A 146 17.49 10.57 -21.51
CA ALA A 146 16.52 10.54 -22.59
C ALA A 146 16.14 11.94 -23.10
N THR A 147 16.01 12.08 -24.42
CA THR A 147 15.30 13.18 -25.08
C THR A 147 14.43 12.60 -26.20
N PRO A 148 13.09 12.58 -26.04
CA PRO A 148 12.20 12.59 -27.18
C PRO A 148 11.53 13.98 -27.30
N SER A 149 11.83 14.66 -28.39
CA SER A 149 11.16 15.89 -28.83
C SER A 149 9.73 15.58 -29.30
N PRO A 150 8.69 16.33 -28.87
CA PRO A 150 7.39 16.28 -29.50
C PRO A 150 7.38 17.14 -30.77
N GLN A 151 7.21 16.50 -31.92
CA GLN A 151 6.96 17.17 -33.19
C GLN A 151 5.46 17.45 -33.32
N SER A 152 5.10 18.72 -33.19
CA SER A 152 3.77 19.27 -33.47
C SER A 152 3.62 19.54 -34.97
N THR A 153 2.55 19.03 -35.59
CA THR A 153 1.82 19.54 -36.79
C THR A 153 0.70 18.53 -37.12
N PRO A 154 -0.39 18.89 -37.83
CA PRO A 154 -0.58 20.00 -38.77
C PRO A 154 -1.73 20.97 -38.37
N SER A 155 -1.79 22.22 -38.85
CA SER A 155 -2.32 22.62 -40.18
C SER A 155 -3.66 21.92 -40.48
N ARG A 156 -4.78 22.56 -40.83
CA ARG A 156 -4.96 23.72 -41.71
C ARG A 156 -6.47 24.06 -41.72
N SER A 157 -6.75 25.35 -41.60
CA SER A 157 -7.71 26.23 -42.29
C SER A 157 -9.14 25.79 -42.68
N ALA A 158 -9.96 26.86 -42.63
CA ALA A 158 -11.14 27.22 -43.41
C ALA A 158 -12.50 26.81 -42.82
#